data_AF-A0AAV9K874-F1
#
_entry.id   AF-A0AAV9K874-F1
#
_cell.length_a   1.000
_cell.length_b   1.000
_cell.length_c   1.000
_cell.angle_alpha   90.00
_cell.angle_beta   90.00
_cell.angle_gamma   90.00
#
_symmetry.space_group_name_H-M   'P 1'
#
loop_
_entity.id
_entity.type
_entity.pdbx_description
1 polymer ?
#
loop_
_entity_poly.entity_id
_entity_poly.type
_entity_poly.pdbx_seq_one_letter_code
_entity_poly.pdbx_strand_id
1 'polypeptide(L)'
;MGLGPVPLSLQGEDLNKLEKPQVYSGHRNSQTVKGVSFFGPTDEYVLTGSDCGHIFIWKKKDAKLVRVMVGDRHIVNQLKPHPCIPVLATCGIEKTIKLWAPTSKDVTPLPPDVQEMMEANRRGREDHSRVTLTPDMIMHVLRLHRRQALAYIERRENLGDVDSDDDDDDGGGGAYVLGFSDGEEGGNSECSIS
;
A
#
# COMPACT_ATOMS: atom_id res chain seq x y z
N MET A 1 17.04 -22.14 -23.09
CA MET A 1 16.27 -21.21 -22.23
C MET A 1 17.27 -20.23 -21.64
N GLY A 2 17.56 -19.14 -22.35
CA GLY A 2 18.54 -18.16 -21.91
C GLY A 2 17.95 -17.28 -20.82
N LEU A 3 18.54 -17.30 -19.63
CA LEU A 3 18.31 -16.27 -18.63
C LEU A 3 18.70 -14.94 -19.29
N GLY A 4 17.74 -14.02 -19.42
CA GLY A 4 18.02 -12.67 -19.88
C GLY A 4 19.13 -12.04 -19.01
N PRO A 5 19.83 -11.00 -19.52
CA PRO A 5 20.89 -10.36 -18.77
C PRO A 5 20.39 -10.01 -17.37
N VAL A 6 21.14 -10.46 -16.36
CA VAL A 6 20.94 -10.13 -14.95
C VAL A 6 20.71 -8.62 -14.86
N PRO A 7 19.65 -8.13 -14.19
CA PRO A 7 19.44 -6.69 -14.07
C PRO A 7 20.70 -6.09 -13.47
N LEU A 8 21.29 -5.11 -14.17
CA LEU A 8 22.53 -4.45 -13.77
C LEU A 8 22.39 -4.03 -12.30
N SER A 9 23.17 -4.65 -11.43
CA SER A 9 23.30 -4.24 -10.04
C SER A 9 23.83 -2.81 -10.04
N LEU A 10 22.99 -1.84 -9.70
CA LEU A 10 23.41 -0.46 -9.52
C LEU A 10 24.55 -0.45 -8.51
N GLN A 11 25.69 0.11 -8.92
CA GLN A 11 26.85 0.23 -8.03
C GLN A 11 26.47 1.17 -6.88
N GLY A 12 26.94 0.86 -5.66
CA GLY A 12 26.54 1.57 -4.43
C GLY A 12 26.74 3.08 -4.45
N GLU A 13 27.62 3.59 -5.31
CA GLU A 13 27.86 5.02 -5.51
C GLU A 13 26.72 5.74 -6.27
N ASP A 14 26.01 5.06 -7.16
CA ASP A 14 24.85 5.62 -7.87
C ASP A 14 23.57 5.64 -7.00
N LEU A 15 23.52 4.78 -5.98
CA LEU A 15 22.44 4.80 -4.99
C LEU A 15 22.50 6.08 -4.13
N ASN A 16 23.69 6.59 -3.88
CA ASN A 16 23.90 7.83 -3.12
C ASN A 16 23.54 9.09 -3.92
N LYS A 17 23.47 9.02 -5.26
CA LYS A 17 23.01 10.10 -6.15
C LYS A 17 21.49 10.19 -6.29
N LEU A 18 20.73 9.26 -5.71
CA LEU A 18 19.27 9.37 -5.62
C LEU A 18 18.91 10.37 -4.51
N GLU A 19 19.28 11.64 -4.67
CA GLU A 19 19.17 12.67 -3.63
C GLU A 19 17.73 13.02 -3.21
N LYS A 20 16.71 12.48 -3.89
CA LYS A 20 15.31 12.37 -3.44
C LYS A 20 14.53 11.54 -4.47
N PRO A 21 13.53 10.75 -4.06
CA PRO A 21 12.63 10.13 -5.01
C PRO A 21 11.86 11.21 -5.78
N GLN A 22 11.76 11.06 -7.09
CA GLN A 22 10.91 11.92 -7.91
C GLN A 22 9.44 11.60 -7.64
N VAL A 23 8.64 12.64 -7.38
CA VAL A 23 7.23 12.49 -6.97
C VAL A 23 6.28 12.98 -8.07
N TYR A 24 5.30 12.15 -8.39
CA TYR A 24 4.26 12.43 -9.38
C TYR A 24 2.93 12.72 -8.68
N SER A 25 2.65 14.01 -8.47
CA SER A 25 1.52 14.49 -7.68
C SER A 25 0.29 14.78 -8.54
N GLY A 26 -0.92 14.59 -7.98
CA GLY A 26 -2.18 15.02 -8.59
C GLY A 26 -3.25 13.94 -8.75
N HIS A 27 -2.84 12.69 -8.96
CA HIS A 27 -3.77 11.55 -8.92
C HIS A 27 -4.21 11.29 -7.47
N ARG A 28 -5.31 10.55 -7.29
CA ARG A 28 -5.84 10.13 -5.99
C ARG A 28 -5.72 8.62 -5.82
N ASN A 29 -5.12 8.22 -4.70
CA ASN A 29 -5.03 6.85 -4.23
C ASN A 29 -5.29 6.91 -2.72
N SER A 30 -6.50 6.54 -2.34
CA SER A 30 -7.07 6.65 -1.00
C SER A 30 -8.08 5.55 -0.68
N GLN A 31 -8.75 5.00 -1.69
CA GLN A 31 -9.76 3.95 -1.53
C GLN A 31 -9.26 2.58 -1.98
N THR A 32 -8.48 2.53 -3.07
CA THR A 32 -7.97 1.27 -3.63
C THR A 32 -6.55 1.41 -4.14
N VAL A 33 -5.85 0.28 -4.31
CA VAL A 33 -4.48 0.25 -4.84
C VAL A 33 -4.46 0.60 -6.33
N LYS A 34 -3.47 1.41 -6.74
CA LYS A 34 -3.28 1.85 -8.13
C LYS A 34 -2.10 1.16 -8.80
N GLY A 35 -2.36 0.65 -9.98
CA GLY A 35 -1.36 0.26 -10.96
C GLY A 35 -0.65 1.47 -11.54
N VAL A 36 0.67 1.34 -11.64
CA VAL A 36 1.55 2.28 -12.33
C VAL A 36 2.24 1.52 -13.45
N SER A 37 2.50 2.16 -14.59
CA SER A 37 3.31 1.57 -15.66
C SER A 37 4.12 2.62 -16.40
N PHE A 38 5.26 2.21 -16.95
CA PHE A 38 6.00 3.02 -17.89
C PHE A 38 5.40 2.92 -19.29
N PHE A 39 5.53 3.98 -20.08
CA PHE A 39 5.04 4.02 -21.44
C PHE A 39 5.98 4.80 -22.34
N GLY A 40 6.00 4.40 -23.62
CA GLY A 40 6.86 4.97 -24.65
C GLY A 40 8.02 4.04 -25.03
N PRO A 41 8.69 4.28 -26.17
CA PRO A 41 9.79 3.42 -26.63
C PRO A 41 10.98 3.38 -25.68
N THR A 42 11.16 4.42 -24.86
CA THR A 42 12.27 4.54 -23.90
C THR A 42 11.79 4.72 -22.46
N ASP A 43 10.55 4.31 -22.15
CA ASP A 43 9.90 4.53 -20.86
C ASP A 43 9.91 6.02 -20.45
N GLU A 44 9.72 6.92 -21.41
CA GLU A 44 9.77 8.36 -21.15
C GLU A 44 8.54 8.90 -20.42
N TYR A 45 7.48 8.10 -20.29
CA TYR A 45 6.25 8.45 -19.58
C TYR A 45 5.95 7.51 -18.41
N VAL A 46 5.27 8.06 -17.41
CA VAL A 46 4.67 7.33 -16.29
C VAL A 46 3.16 7.46 -16.38
N LEU A 47 2.47 6.33 -16.31
CA LEU A 47 1.02 6.22 -16.32
C LEU A 47 0.51 5.79 -14.95
N THR A 48 -0.54 6.43 -14.44
CA THR A 48 -1.27 5.93 -13.25
C THR A 48 -2.79 6.09 -13.40
N GLY A 49 -3.51 5.22 -12.70
CA GLY A 49 -4.96 5.36 -12.49
C GLY A 49 -5.26 6.18 -11.24
N SER A 50 -6.50 6.68 -11.15
CA SER A 50 -6.95 7.50 -10.02
C SER A 50 -8.30 7.04 -9.49
N ASP A 51 -8.54 7.27 -8.20
CA ASP A 51 -9.85 7.13 -7.55
C ASP A 51 -10.89 8.14 -8.07
N CYS A 52 -10.49 9.12 -8.88
CA CYS A 52 -11.41 10.02 -9.57
C CYS A 52 -11.83 9.54 -10.98
N GLY A 53 -11.49 8.32 -11.37
CA GLY A 53 -11.85 7.76 -12.69
C GLY A 53 -10.93 8.21 -13.82
N HIS A 54 -9.91 9.01 -13.53
CA HIS A 54 -9.00 9.53 -14.54
C HIS A 54 -7.68 8.76 -14.60
N ILE A 55 -7.10 8.70 -15.79
CA ILE A 55 -5.73 8.26 -16.07
C ILE A 55 -4.87 9.50 -16.16
N PHE A 56 -3.76 9.51 -15.44
CA PHE A 56 -2.77 10.58 -15.49
C PHE A 56 -1.50 10.07 -16.18
N ILE A 57 -0.96 10.92 -17.04
CA ILE A 57 0.25 10.65 -17.83
C ILE A 57 1.25 11.76 -17.57
N TRP A 58 2.39 11.41 -16.99
CA TRP A 58 3.49 12.34 -16.75
C TRP A 58 4.68 12.01 -17.62
N LYS A 59 5.46 13.04 -17.93
CA LYS A 59 6.80 12.86 -18.46
C LYS A 59 7.72 12.48 -17.30
N LYS A 60 8.46 11.38 -17.48
CA LYS A 60 9.31 10.78 -16.44
C LYS A 60 10.42 11.74 -15.99
N LYS A 61 11.11 12.41 -16.92
CA LYS A 61 12.30 13.22 -16.58
C LYS A 61 12.02 14.39 -15.63
N ASP A 62 10.90 15.08 -15.81
CA ASP A 62 10.58 16.34 -15.12
C ASP A 62 9.30 16.25 -14.25
N ALA A 63 8.69 15.07 -14.14
CA ALA A 63 7.41 14.85 -13.46
C ALA A 63 6.28 15.78 -13.95
N LYS A 64 6.39 16.30 -15.18
CA LYS A 64 5.39 17.22 -15.74
C LYS A 64 4.18 16.43 -16.21
N LEU A 65 2.99 16.87 -15.81
CA LEU A 65 1.73 16.31 -16.30
C LEU A 65 1.58 16.65 -17.79
N VAL A 66 1.44 15.63 -18.63
CA VAL A 66 1.32 15.75 -20.09
C VAL A 66 -0.11 15.52 -20.53
N ARG A 67 -0.83 14.59 -19.88
CA ARG A 67 -2.20 14.27 -20.23
C ARG A 67 -3.02 13.76 -19.06
N VAL A 68 -4.31 14.09 -19.07
CA VAL A 68 -5.34 13.51 -18.22
C VAL A 68 -6.46 13.01 -19.12
N MET A 69 -6.92 11.79 -18.91
CA MET A 69 -7.97 11.16 -19.71
C MET A 69 -8.99 10.50 -18.79
N VAL A 70 -10.26 10.50 -19.17
CA VAL A 70 -11.30 9.75 -18.45
C VAL A 70 -11.09 8.26 -18.75
N GLY A 71 -10.64 7.49 -17.76
CA GLY A 71 -10.35 6.06 -17.92
C GLY A 71 -11.50 5.16 -17.46
N ASP A 72 -12.24 5.58 -16.44
CA ASP A 72 -13.40 4.90 -15.93
C ASP A 72 -14.37 5.89 -15.29
N ARG A 73 -15.64 5.53 -15.08
CA ARG A 73 -16.60 6.47 -14.46
C ARG A 73 -16.27 6.79 -13.01
N HIS A 74 -15.70 5.82 -12.30
CA HIS A 74 -15.47 5.91 -10.86
C HIS A 74 -14.00 5.83 -10.51
N ILE A 75 -13.37 4.68 -10.77
CA ILE A 75 -12.04 4.37 -10.24
C ILE A 75 -11.29 3.58 -11.29
N VAL A 76 -10.10 4.04 -11.67
CA VAL A 76 -9.15 3.26 -12.47
C VAL A 76 -8.19 2.56 -11.51
N ASN A 77 -8.14 1.23 -11.54
CA ASN A 77 -7.29 0.44 -10.63
C ASN A 77 -6.02 -0.01 -11.31
N GLN A 78 -6.11 -0.46 -12.57
CA GLN A 78 -4.99 -1.06 -13.28
C GLN A 78 -4.92 -0.54 -14.70
N LEU A 79 -3.69 -0.46 -15.18
CA LEU A 79 -3.37 -0.09 -16.54
C LEU A 79 -2.19 -0.91 -17.02
N LYS A 80 -2.24 -1.34 -18.28
CA LYS A 80 -1.23 -2.20 -18.90
C LYS A 80 -1.00 -1.75 -20.33
N PRO A 81 0.15 -1.09 -20.61
CA PRO A 81 0.53 -0.78 -21.96
C PRO A 81 0.95 -2.05 -22.71
N HIS A 82 0.72 -2.07 -24.00
CA HIS A 82 1.21 -3.13 -24.87
C HIS A 82 2.74 -2.96 -25.06
N PRO A 83 3.53 -4.05 -25.04
CA PRO A 83 4.99 -3.97 -25.07
C PRO A 83 5.59 -3.39 -26.36
N CYS A 84 4.90 -3.53 -27.50
CA CYS A 84 5.44 -3.17 -28.81
C CYS A 84 4.67 -2.09 -29.59
N ILE A 85 3.42 -1.80 -29.23
CA ILE A 85 2.57 -0.88 -29.99
C ILE A 85 1.95 0.12 -29.02
N PRO A 86 1.58 1.34 -29.46
CA PRO A 86 1.09 2.40 -28.59
C PRO A 86 -0.38 2.17 -28.19
N VAL A 87 -0.67 1.01 -27.61
CA VAL A 87 -1.99 0.63 -27.10
C VAL A 87 -1.91 0.47 -25.58
N LEU A 88 -2.95 0.92 -24.89
CA LEU A 88 -3.08 0.81 -23.45
C LEU A 88 -4.39 0.11 -23.10
N ALA A 89 -4.35 -0.88 -22.22
CA ALA A 89 -5.53 -1.45 -21.60
C ALA A 89 -5.70 -0.89 -20.19
N THR A 90 -6.93 -0.54 -19.80
CA THR A 90 -7.24 -0.08 -18.45
C THR A 90 -8.48 -0.77 -17.90
N CYS A 91 -8.49 -1.02 -16.60
CA CYS A 91 -9.66 -1.51 -15.89
C CYS A 91 -9.79 -0.87 -14.50
N GLY A 92 -11.01 -0.92 -13.97
CA GLY A 92 -11.40 -0.23 -12.76
C GLY A 92 -12.37 -1.05 -11.92
N ILE A 93 -13.37 -0.37 -11.36
CA ILE A 93 -14.48 -1.01 -10.62
C ILE A 93 -15.65 -1.34 -11.56
N GLU A 94 -15.71 -0.72 -12.74
CA GLU A 94 -16.72 -1.07 -13.74
C GLU A 94 -16.51 -2.49 -14.29
N LYS A 95 -17.60 -3.06 -14.82
CA LYS A 95 -17.61 -4.37 -15.50
C LYS A 95 -16.99 -4.31 -16.91
N THR A 96 -16.20 -3.28 -17.21
CA THR A 96 -15.65 -3.03 -18.54
C THR A 96 -14.13 -2.91 -18.50
N ILE A 97 -13.50 -3.35 -19.58
CA ILE A 97 -12.09 -3.08 -19.87
C ILE A 97 -12.08 -2.12 -21.06
N LYS A 98 -11.23 -1.10 -21.00
CA LYS A 98 -11.13 -0.08 -22.04
C LYS A 98 -9.76 -0.16 -22.71
N LEU A 99 -9.76 -0.14 -24.05
CA LEU A 99 -8.55 -0.11 -24.87
C LEU A 99 -8.38 1.28 -25.48
N TRP A 100 -7.17 1.80 -25.41
CA TRP A 100 -6.80 3.12 -25.88
C TRP A 100 -5.77 3.01 -26.98
N ALA A 101 -5.99 3.72 -28.08
CA ALA A 101 -5.02 3.88 -29.17
C ALA A 101 -4.97 5.35 -29.60
N PRO A 102 -3.80 5.87 -30.01
CA PRO A 102 -3.68 7.23 -30.50
C PRO A 102 -4.40 7.37 -31.85
N THR A 103 -5.43 8.21 -31.89
CA THR A 103 -6.18 8.51 -33.12
C THR A 103 -5.85 9.90 -33.69
N SER A 104 -5.47 10.85 -32.83
CA SER A 104 -5.09 12.20 -33.23
C SER A 104 -3.59 12.29 -33.52
N LYS A 105 -3.24 13.02 -34.59
CA LYS A 105 -1.84 13.41 -34.87
C LYS A 105 -1.41 14.62 -34.03
N ASP A 106 -2.38 15.40 -33.55
CA ASP A 106 -2.13 16.64 -32.82
C ASP A 106 -2.09 16.42 -31.30
N VAL A 107 -1.25 17.23 -30.65
CA VAL A 107 -1.14 17.27 -29.20
C VAL A 107 -2.35 17.97 -28.62
N THR A 108 -3.25 17.20 -28.02
CA THR A 108 -4.37 17.73 -27.25
C THR A 108 -3.84 18.44 -25.99
N PRO A 109 -4.24 19.70 -25.73
CA PRO A 109 -3.88 20.40 -24.50
C PRO A 109 -4.50 19.71 -23.28
N LEU A 110 -3.98 20.03 -22.09
CA LEU A 110 -4.57 19.57 -20.84
C LEU A 110 -5.99 20.13 -20.69
N PRO A 111 -6.91 19.37 -20.07
CA PRO A 111 -8.22 19.89 -19.70
C PRO A 111 -8.09 21.17 -18.85
N PRO A 112 -8.92 22.21 -19.07
CA PRO A 112 -8.81 23.48 -18.35
C PRO A 112 -9.07 23.34 -16.84
N ASP A 113 -9.86 22.33 -16.46
CA ASP A 113 -10.24 21.96 -15.09
C ASP A 113 -9.22 21.06 -14.39
N VAL A 114 -8.06 20.79 -15.01
CA VAL A 114 -7.05 19.86 -14.46
C VAL A 114 -6.54 20.28 -13.07
N GLN A 115 -6.39 21.59 -12.83
CA GLN A 115 -5.93 22.09 -11.53
C GLN A 115 -6.98 21.87 -10.43
N GLU A 116 -8.24 22.14 -10.75
CA GLU A 116 -9.38 21.89 -9.86
C GLU A 116 -9.52 20.41 -9.55
N MET A 117 -9.37 19.55 -10.56
CA MET A 117 -9.36 18.10 -10.39
C MET A 117 -8.24 17.61 -9.47
N MET A 118 -7.02 18.11 -9.65
CA MET A 118 -5.87 17.74 -8.80
C MET A 118 -6.04 18.22 -7.36
N GLU A 119 -6.65 19.39 -7.16
CA GLU A 119 -6.97 19.93 -5.85
C GLU A 119 -8.10 19.14 -5.15
N ALA A 120 -9.16 18.78 -5.88
CA ALA A 120 -10.22 17.89 -5.40
C ALA A 120 -9.65 16.50 -5.02
N ASN A 121 -8.73 15.98 -5.82
CA ASN A 121 -8.02 14.74 -5.54
C ASN A 121 -7.18 14.82 -4.25
N ARG A 122 -6.51 15.95 -4.02
CA ARG A 122 -5.74 16.19 -2.79
C ARG A 122 -6.66 16.16 -1.57
N ARG A 123 -7.75 16.94 -1.59
CA ARG A 123 -8.74 16.99 -0.51
C ARG A 123 -9.37 15.63 -0.23
N GLY A 124 -9.80 14.92 -1.28
CA GLY A 124 -10.38 13.59 -1.13
C GLY A 124 -9.42 12.55 -0.53
N ARG A 125 -8.11 12.74 -0.69
CA ARG A 125 -7.08 11.89 -0.06
C ARG A 125 -6.95 12.21 1.44
N GLU A 126 -7.00 13.49 1.80
CA GLU A 126 -6.95 13.95 3.19
C GLU A 126 -8.17 13.46 3.97
N ASP A 127 -9.37 13.59 3.42
CA ASP A 127 -10.62 13.16 4.07
C ASP A 127 -10.60 11.66 4.45
N HIS A 128 -10.07 10.81 3.57
CA HIS A 128 -9.96 9.35 3.84
C HIS A 128 -8.83 9.00 4.82
N SER A 129 -7.85 9.88 4.98
CA SER A 129 -6.75 9.68 5.94
C SER A 129 -7.13 10.04 7.39
N ARG A 130 -8.28 10.69 7.60
CA ARG A 130 -8.73 11.15 8.91
C ARG A 130 -9.47 10.05 9.68
N VAL A 131 -8.72 9.10 10.26
CA VAL A 131 -9.16 8.53 11.54
C VAL A 131 -8.93 9.60 12.60
N THR A 132 -9.90 10.50 12.73
CA THR A 132 -9.78 11.61 13.69
C THR A 132 -10.05 11.05 15.09
N LEU A 133 -9.00 10.62 15.79
CA LEU A 133 -9.12 10.36 17.23
C LEU A 133 -9.37 11.70 17.93
N THR A 134 -10.52 11.86 18.58
CA THR A 134 -10.79 13.07 19.35
C THR A 134 -9.78 13.15 20.52
N PRO A 135 -9.43 14.37 21.00
CA PRO A 135 -8.58 14.52 22.18
C PRO A 135 -9.08 13.70 23.37
N ASP A 136 -10.41 13.56 23.53
CA ASP A 136 -11.02 12.72 24.56
C ASP A 136 -10.75 11.23 24.38
N MET A 137 -10.82 10.72 23.14
CA MET A 137 -10.48 9.32 22.85
C MET A 137 -9.00 9.04 23.10
N ILE A 138 -8.11 9.94 22.67
CA ILE A 138 -6.67 9.84 22.94
C ILE A 138 -6.42 9.83 24.44
N MET A 139 -7.04 10.75 25.18
CA MET A 139 -6.92 10.82 26.63
C MET A 139 -7.54 9.61 27.33
N HIS A 140 -8.63 9.06 26.82
CA HIS A 140 -9.24 7.85 27.36
C HIS A 140 -8.32 6.64 27.21
N VAL A 141 -7.74 6.45 26.02
CA VAL A 141 -6.75 5.39 25.74
C VAL A 141 -5.50 5.56 26.61
N LEU A 142 -4.97 6.78 26.74
CA LEU A 142 -3.82 7.04 27.61
C LEU A 142 -4.12 6.79 29.09
N ARG A 143 -5.32 7.14 29.57
CA ARG A 143 -5.76 6.85 30.95
C ARG A 143 -5.90 5.34 31.16
N LEU A 144 -6.43 4.61 30.19
CA LEU A 144 -6.57 3.16 30.25
C LEU A 144 -5.20 2.47 30.31
N HIS A 145 -4.26 2.87 29.45
CA HIS A 145 -2.88 2.36 29.47
C HIS A 145 -2.18 2.67 30.79
N ARG A 146 -2.33 3.88 31.36
CA ARG A 146 -1.75 4.21 32.67
C ARG A 146 -2.30 3.32 33.79
N ARG A 147 -3.61 3.07 33.81
CA ARG A 147 -4.23 2.17 34.81
C ARG A 147 -3.72 0.74 34.69
N GLN A 148 -3.62 0.22 33.47
CA GLN A 148 -3.10 -1.13 33.22
C GLN A 148 -1.62 -1.24 33.61
N ALA A 149 -0.80 -0.24 33.29
CA ALA A 149 0.62 -0.22 33.66
C ALA A 149 0.81 -0.19 35.19
N LEU A 150 0.03 0.61 35.91
CA LEU A 150 0.07 0.65 37.37
C LEU A 150 -0.39 -0.67 38.00
N ALA A 151 -1.50 -1.24 37.53
CA ALA A 151 -2.00 -2.53 38.01
C ALA A 151 -1.05 -3.70 37.68
N TYR A 152 -0.22 -3.58 36.64
CA TYR A 152 0.84 -4.53 36.32
C TYR A 152 2.02 -4.40 37.28
N ILE A 153 2.46 -3.17 37.59
CA ILE A 153 3.54 -2.91 38.54
C ILE A 153 3.15 -3.37 39.95
N GLU A 154 1.96 -3.00 40.42
CA GLU A 154 1.46 -3.40 41.75
C GLU A 154 1.40 -4.92 41.92
N ARG A 155 1.02 -5.66 40.87
CA ARG A 155 1.02 -7.13 40.90
C ARG A 155 2.43 -7.70 41.01
N ARG A 156 3.41 -7.08 40.37
CA ARG A 156 4.82 -7.49 40.42
C ARG A 156 5.43 -7.23 41.81
N GLU A 157 5.14 -6.07 42.40
CA GLU A 157 5.62 -5.73 43.74
C GLU A 157 5.01 -6.67 44.80
N ASN A 158 3.70 -6.96 44.72
CA ASN A 158 3.04 -7.91 45.62
C ASN A 158 3.51 -9.38 45.47
N LEU A 159 4.18 -9.71 44.36
CA LEU A 159 4.82 -11.01 44.12
C LEU A 159 6.27 -11.07 44.64
N GLY A 160 6.86 -9.92 44.99
CA GLY A 160 8.22 -9.81 45.52
C GLY A 160 8.34 -9.82 47.05
N ASP A 161 7.21 -9.70 47.76
CA ASP A 161 7.14 -9.63 49.24
C ASP A 161 6.70 -10.95 49.90
N VAL A 162 6.88 -12.09 49.22
CA VAL A 162 6.73 -13.43 49.81
C VAL A 162 8.04 -14.19 49.68
N ASP A 163 9.08 -13.68 50.33
CA ASP A 163 10.26 -14.47 50.70
C ASP A 163 10.82 -13.90 52.02
N SER A 164 10.29 -14.41 53.13
CA SER A 164 10.97 -14.43 54.43
C SER A 164 10.41 -15.58 55.26
N ASP A 165 11.20 -16.64 55.24
CA ASP A 165 11.62 -17.49 56.35
C ASP A 165 10.65 -18.50 57.00
N ASP A 166 11.06 -19.75 56.78
CA ASP A 166 11.28 -20.82 57.76
C ASP A 166 10.30 -22.03 57.81
N ASP A 167 10.96 -23.17 57.56
CA ASP A 167 10.83 -24.50 58.15
C ASP A 167 9.91 -25.57 57.54
N ASP A 168 10.62 -26.59 57.04
CA ASP A 168 10.44 -28.03 57.27
C ASP A 168 9.40 -28.83 56.46
N ASP A 169 10.00 -29.70 55.64
CA ASP A 169 9.78 -31.14 55.58
C ASP A 169 8.75 -31.74 54.58
N ASP A 170 9.27 -32.81 54.00
CA ASP A 170 8.66 -33.97 53.37
C ASP A 170 8.02 -33.89 51.97
N GLY A 171 8.62 -34.69 51.09
CA GLY A 171 7.85 -35.73 50.41
C GLY A 171 7.26 -35.40 49.04
N GLY A 172 7.95 -35.87 47.99
CA GLY A 172 7.25 -36.41 46.82
C GLY A 172 7.62 -35.77 45.50
N GLY A 173 8.57 -36.39 44.80
CA GLY A 173 8.80 -36.14 43.39
C GLY A 173 7.54 -36.41 42.57
N GLY A 174 7.15 -35.44 41.75
CA GLY A 174 6.06 -35.56 40.80
C GLY A 174 6.33 -34.68 39.59
N ALA A 175 7.00 -35.25 38.59
CA ALA A 175 7.18 -34.63 37.29
C ALA A 175 5.81 -34.51 36.59
N TYR A 176 5.36 -33.30 36.28
CA TYR A 176 4.33 -33.06 35.29
C TYR A 176 4.92 -32.28 34.12
N VAL A 177 5.36 -33.08 33.15
CA VAL A 177 5.57 -32.73 31.75
C VAL A 177 4.24 -32.22 31.20
N LEU A 178 4.17 -30.94 30.80
CA LEU A 178 3.11 -30.47 29.90
C LEU A 178 3.62 -30.63 28.46
N GLY A 179 3.17 -31.72 27.85
CA GLY A 179 3.40 -32.05 26.46
C GLY A 179 2.71 -31.06 25.52
N PHE A 180 3.47 -30.58 24.55
CA PHE A 180 2.93 -30.21 23.25
C PHE A 180 3.08 -31.43 22.34
N SER A 181 1.98 -31.92 21.80
CA SER A 181 2.00 -32.77 20.62
C SER A 181 1.10 -32.17 19.56
N ASP A 182 1.76 -31.90 18.43
CA ASP A 182 1.19 -31.70 17.11
C ASP A 182 0.26 -32.84 16.70
N GLY A 183 -0.65 -32.53 15.79
CA GLY A 183 -1.44 -33.50 15.04
C GLY A 183 -2.18 -32.83 13.89
N GLU A 184 -1.57 -32.88 12.72
CA GLU A 184 -2.13 -32.53 11.40
C GLU A 184 -3.36 -33.39 11.03
N GLU A 185 -4.25 -32.83 10.20
CA GLU A 185 -4.88 -33.44 9.00
C GLU A 185 -5.86 -32.36 8.46
N GLY A 186 -5.83 -31.92 7.20
CA GLY A 186 -5.82 -32.68 5.95
C GLY A 186 -7.16 -32.42 5.25
N GLY A 187 -7.18 -31.59 4.19
CA GLY A 187 -8.44 -31.22 3.53
C GLY A 187 -8.27 -30.43 2.23
N ASN A 188 -7.86 -31.15 1.18
CA ASN A 188 -7.84 -30.72 -0.22
C ASN A 188 -9.21 -30.14 -0.66
N SER A 189 -9.23 -28.98 -1.31
CA SER A 189 -10.32 -28.62 -2.23
C SER A 189 -9.75 -27.91 -3.46
N GLU A 190 -9.90 -28.61 -4.59
CA GLU A 190 -9.49 -28.19 -5.92
C GLU A 190 -10.34 -27.02 -6.43
N CYS A 191 -9.68 -26.04 -7.04
CA CYS A 191 -10.30 -25.02 -7.88
C CYS A 191 -10.69 -25.64 -9.23
N SER A 192 -11.98 -25.72 -9.51
CA SER A 192 -12.49 -25.98 -10.86
C SER A 192 -12.85 -24.66 -11.54
N ILE A 193 -12.14 -24.33 -12.62
CA ILE A 193 -12.50 -23.28 -13.57
C ILE A 193 -13.40 -23.94 -14.64
N SER A 194 -14.56 -23.34 -14.89
CA SER A 194 -15.37 -23.56 -16.10
C SER A 194 -15.56 -22.23 -16.81
#